data_AF-A0A7W7ZAH6-F1
#
_entry.id   AF-A0A7W7ZAH6-F1
#
_cell.length_a   1.000
_cell.length_b   1.000
_cell.length_c   1.000
_cell.angle_alpha   90.00
_cell.angle_beta   90.00
_cell.angle_gamma   90.00
#
_symmetry.space_group_name_H-M   'P 1'
#
loop_
_entity.id
_entity.type
_entity.pdbx_description
1 polymer ?
#
loop_
_entity_poly.entity_id
_entity_poly.type
_entity_poly.pdbx_seq_one_letter_code
_entity_poly.pdbx_strand_id
1 'polypeptide(L)'
;MNANRASLERQPVAIDSNTRGTFRQGTALPSLETLLNLPAFRSAELICGGAQIDQPVTWVHVSEIMDIWRFLSGGELLLSTGLELMRVSSATRRGYIRGLSKAGIRALGLELVQWITEVPSELLETARELNFPIVVFRTEVSFRELTRAAHQEILRPTPSHGLETTLDTILNSLIETGRDRQFLQRELGPLLSLPPRPRTTLLITLEALLDAQFNIAAASRNLGVRRQSVYYRLDQLTGLLGSLDDPSRKLGFLVAFALLRSSHPQLTATERPTSRTEKERRP
;
A
#
# COMPACT_ATOMS: atom_id res chain seq x y z
N MET A 1 -10.75 -55.43 -1.45
CA MET A 1 -10.28 -54.87 -2.74
C MET A 1 -11.47 -54.26 -3.44
N ASN A 2 -11.75 -52.96 -3.21
CA ASN A 2 -12.17 -52.02 -4.25
C ASN A 2 -12.33 -50.62 -3.64
N ALA A 3 -11.52 -49.71 -4.19
CA ALA A 3 -11.52 -48.29 -3.90
C ALA A 3 -12.69 -47.63 -4.64
N ASN A 4 -13.36 -46.67 -4.00
CA ASN A 4 -14.18 -45.70 -4.71
C ASN A 4 -13.73 -44.31 -4.26
N ARG A 5 -12.82 -43.72 -5.03
CA ARG A 5 -12.29 -42.37 -4.86
C ARG A 5 -12.78 -41.57 -6.07
N ALA A 6 -13.88 -40.85 -5.89
CA ALA A 6 -14.40 -39.95 -6.92
C ALA A 6 -13.46 -38.75 -7.05
N SER A 7 -12.79 -38.65 -8.21
CA SER A 7 -12.00 -37.50 -8.62
C SER A 7 -12.93 -36.34 -8.96
N LEU A 8 -12.88 -35.26 -8.19
CA LEU A 8 -13.41 -33.95 -8.57
C LEU A 8 -12.30 -33.20 -9.33
N GLU A 9 -12.28 -33.34 -10.66
CA GLU A 9 -11.50 -32.48 -11.54
C GLU A 9 -12.06 -31.05 -11.46
N ARG A 10 -11.27 -30.12 -10.91
CA ARG A 10 -11.55 -28.68 -11.03
C ARG A 10 -11.11 -28.23 -12.42
N GLN A 11 -12.05 -27.98 -13.32
CA GLN A 11 -11.79 -27.24 -14.55
C GLN A 11 -11.41 -25.79 -14.21
N PRO A 12 -10.30 -25.25 -14.74
CA PRO A 12 -9.98 -23.84 -14.59
C PRO A 12 -10.95 -22.99 -15.43
N VAL A 13 -11.49 -21.95 -14.82
CA VAL A 13 -12.28 -20.91 -15.49
C VAL A 13 -11.36 -20.17 -16.46
N ALA A 14 -11.61 -20.32 -17.76
CA ALA A 14 -10.92 -19.56 -18.80
C ALA A 14 -11.35 -18.09 -18.73
N ILE A 15 -10.40 -17.21 -18.42
CA ILE A 15 -10.60 -15.76 -18.48
C ILE A 15 -10.25 -15.35 -19.91
N ASP A 16 -11.27 -14.90 -20.65
CA ASP A 16 -11.15 -14.55 -22.06
C ASP A 16 -10.16 -13.39 -22.24
N SER A 17 -9.19 -13.56 -23.14
CA SER A 17 -7.98 -12.73 -23.27
C SER A 17 -8.16 -11.51 -24.17
N ASN A 18 -9.41 -11.12 -24.47
CA ASN A 18 -9.71 -10.08 -25.44
C ASN A 18 -10.55 -8.93 -24.86
N THR A 19 -9.91 -8.14 -23.99
CA THR A 19 -10.32 -6.75 -23.75
C THR A 19 -9.06 -5.90 -23.62
N ARG A 20 -8.38 -5.68 -24.75
CA ARG A 20 -7.41 -4.57 -24.88
C ARG A 20 -8.19 -3.28 -25.10
N GLY A 21 -8.78 -2.77 -24.03
CA GLY A 21 -9.35 -1.42 -23.93
C GLY A 21 -8.69 -0.69 -22.78
N THR A 22 -7.65 0.10 -23.08
CA THR A 22 -7.19 1.26 -22.30
C THR A 22 -7.29 1.19 -20.75
N PHE A 23 -6.57 0.27 -20.12
CA PHE A 23 -6.07 0.45 -18.75
C PHE A 23 -4.58 0.82 -18.83
N ARG A 24 -4.29 2.07 -19.25
CA ARG A 24 -2.94 2.65 -19.17
C ARG A 24 -3.00 3.97 -18.42
N GLN A 25 -3.01 3.88 -17.10
CA GLN A 25 -2.31 4.81 -16.20
C GLN A 25 -1.93 3.99 -14.96
N GLY A 26 -0.97 3.08 -15.17
CA GLY A 26 -0.35 2.33 -14.08
C GLY A 26 0.57 3.24 -13.29
N THR A 27 0.63 3.02 -11.98
CA THR A 27 1.61 3.59 -11.04
C THR A 27 2.96 3.83 -11.72
N ALA A 28 3.38 5.08 -11.90
CA ALA A 28 4.68 5.38 -12.47
C ALA A 28 5.75 4.94 -11.46
N LEU A 29 6.49 3.88 -11.79
CA LEU A 29 7.64 3.44 -10.99
C LEU A 29 8.66 4.57 -10.90
N PRO A 30 9.37 4.71 -9.76
CA PRO A 30 10.42 5.71 -9.64
C PRO A 30 11.54 5.45 -10.66
N SER A 31 12.07 6.53 -11.24
CA SER A 31 13.28 6.46 -12.06
C SER A 31 14.51 6.22 -11.18
N LEU A 32 15.64 5.85 -11.80
CA LEU A 32 16.92 5.81 -11.10
C LEU A 32 17.22 7.19 -10.50
N GLU A 33 16.98 8.27 -11.23
CA GLU A 33 17.13 9.65 -10.73
C GLU A 33 16.32 9.89 -9.45
N THR A 34 15.07 9.45 -9.43
CA THR A 34 14.18 9.58 -8.24
C THR A 34 14.80 8.87 -7.04
N LEU A 35 15.32 7.65 -7.23
CA LEU A 35 15.96 6.90 -6.15
C LEU A 35 17.25 7.56 -5.66
N LEU A 36 18.09 8.08 -6.57
CA LEU A 36 19.34 8.75 -6.22
C LEU A 36 19.11 10.06 -5.44
N ASN A 37 17.96 10.71 -5.63
CA ASN A 37 17.57 11.90 -4.88
C ASN A 37 17.03 11.60 -3.46
N LEU A 38 16.85 10.32 -3.09
CA LEU A 38 16.40 9.97 -1.74
C LEU A 38 17.50 10.26 -0.70
N PRO A 39 17.16 10.67 0.54
CA PRO A 39 18.14 10.97 1.59
C PRO A 39 19.12 9.84 1.92
N ALA A 40 18.70 8.59 1.71
CA ALA A 40 19.53 7.41 1.89
C ALA A 40 20.66 7.32 0.83
N PHE A 41 20.41 7.82 -0.38
CA PHE A 41 21.33 7.79 -1.51
C PHE A 41 22.18 9.08 -1.64
N ARG A 42 22.17 9.97 -0.65
CA ARG A 42 22.88 11.27 -0.73
C ARG A 42 24.38 11.20 -1.06
N SER A 43 25.04 10.07 -0.78
CA SER A 43 26.46 9.83 -1.06
C SER A 43 26.70 9.12 -2.40
N ALA A 44 25.63 8.85 -3.16
CA ALA A 44 25.69 8.25 -4.47
C ALA A 44 26.25 9.25 -5.49
N GLU A 45 27.22 8.81 -6.27
CA GLU A 45 27.79 9.56 -7.39
C GLU A 45 27.58 8.77 -8.68
N LEU A 46 26.87 9.35 -9.66
CA LEU A 46 26.70 8.74 -10.97
C LEU A 46 27.95 8.98 -11.83
N ILE A 47 28.68 7.92 -12.15
CA ILE A 47 29.97 7.99 -12.88
C ILE A 47 29.76 7.94 -14.40
N CYS A 48 28.75 7.20 -14.87
CA CYS A 48 28.42 7.10 -16.29
C CYS A 48 26.96 6.65 -16.49
N GLY A 49 26.49 6.63 -17.75
CA GLY A 49 25.16 6.13 -18.11
C GLY A 49 24.01 7.11 -17.85
N GLY A 50 24.28 8.42 -17.72
CA GLY A 50 23.25 9.44 -17.47
C GLY A 50 22.08 9.44 -18.47
N ALA A 51 22.29 8.99 -19.70
CA ALA A 51 21.23 8.84 -20.70
C ALA A 51 20.12 7.85 -20.31
N GLN A 52 20.35 6.98 -19.32
CA GLN A 52 19.37 6.00 -18.82
C GLN A 52 18.85 6.31 -17.42
N ILE A 53 19.16 7.48 -16.85
CA ILE A 53 18.80 7.83 -15.46
C ILE A 53 17.28 7.93 -15.22
N ASP A 54 16.52 8.24 -16.27
CA ASP A 54 15.06 8.37 -16.22
C ASP A 54 14.33 7.03 -16.33
N GLN A 55 15.06 5.94 -16.57
CA GLN A 55 14.46 4.63 -16.74
C GLN A 55 13.86 4.13 -15.41
N PRO A 56 12.67 3.51 -15.44
CA PRO A 56 12.01 3.03 -14.23
C PRO A 56 12.82 1.89 -13.60
N VAL A 57 12.93 1.95 -12.27
CA VAL A 57 13.54 0.92 -11.44
C VAL A 57 12.44 0.10 -10.76
N THR A 58 12.46 -1.20 -10.99
CA THR A 58 11.44 -2.14 -10.49
C THR A 58 11.77 -2.67 -9.11
N TRP A 59 13.06 -2.76 -8.77
CA TRP A 59 13.55 -3.31 -7.52
C TRP A 59 14.99 -2.90 -7.24
N VAL A 60 15.41 -3.00 -5.98
CA VAL A 60 16.82 -2.89 -5.58
C VAL A 60 17.27 -4.22 -5.00
N HIS A 61 18.39 -4.75 -5.50
CA HIS A 61 18.96 -6.03 -5.08
C HIS A 61 20.41 -5.86 -4.62
N VAL A 62 20.85 -6.64 -3.64
CA VAL A 62 22.25 -6.65 -3.16
C VAL A 62 22.86 -8.00 -3.50
N SER A 63 24.00 -8.03 -4.21
CA SER A 63 24.67 -9.29 -4.54
C SER A 63 26.14 -9.13 -4.89
N GLU A 64 26.92 -10.17 -4.67
CA GLU A 64 28.32 -10.33 -5.12
C GLU A 64 28.46 -11.43 -6.19
N ILE A 65 27.36 -12.00 -6.67
CA ILE A 65 27.38 -13.14 -7.61
C ILE A 65 27.77 -12.65 -9.01
N MET A 66 28.83 -13.25 -9.57
CA MET A 66 29.43 -12.86 -10.85
C MET A 66 28.57 -13.16 -12.10
N ASP A 67 27.50 -13.96 -11.98
CA ASP A 67 26.51 -14.22 -13.03
C ASP A 67 25.06 -13.96 -12.57
N ILE A 68 24.89 -13.03 -11.63
CA ILE A 68 23.60 -12.72 -10.97
C ILE A 68 22.45 -12.44 -11.95
N TRP A 69 22.75 -11.87 -13.12
CA TRP A 69 21.75 -11.55 -14.15
C TRP A 69 20.92 -12.76 -14.61
N ARG A 70 21.38 -13.99 -14.39
CA ARG A 70 20.63 -15.21 -14.71
C ARG A 70 19.44 -15.45 -13.79
N PHE A 71 19.38 -14.75 -12.66
CA PHE A 71 18.36 -14.88 -11.63
C PHE A 71 17.47 -13.64 -11.52
N LEU A 72 17.72 -12.61 -12.33
CA LEU A 72 17.01 -11.33 -12.32
C LEU A 72 16.07 -11.22 -13.52
N SER A 73 15.03 -10.40 -13.39
CA SER A 73 13.98 -10.24 -14.42
C SER A 73 14.15 -8.98 -15.27
N GLY A 74 15.07 -8.10 -14.91
CA GLY A 74 15.27 -6.81 -15.55
C GLY A 74 14.54 -5.68 -14.81
N GLY A 75 15.03 -4.45 -14.97
CA GLY A 75 14.52 -3.28 -14.26
C GLY A 75 15.20 -2.99 -12.93
N GLU A 76 16.06 -3.88 -12.42
CA GLU A 76 16.63 -3.74 -11.08
C GLU A 76 17.83 -2.78 -11.02
N LEU A 77 18.01 -2.12 -9.88
CA LEU A 77 19.28 -1.53 -9.45
C LEU A 77 20.02 -2.57 -8.61
N LEU A 78 21.22 -2.97 -9.04
CA LEU A 78 22.06 -3.90 -8.30
C LEU A 78 23.05 -3.13 -7.43
N LEU A 79 23.14 -3.46 -6.15
CA LEU A 79 24.12 -2.95 -5.20
C LEU A 79 25.15 -4.02 -4.87
N SER A 80 26.42 -3.63 -4.81
CA SER A 80 27.54 -4.53 -4.54
C SER A 80 28.69 -3.74 -3.90
N THR A 81 29.50 -4.42 -3.10
CA THR A 81 30.82 -3.95 -2.63
C THR A 81 31.89 -4.09 -3.71
N GLY A 82 31.60 -4.81 -4.80
CA GLY A 82 32.50 -5.00 -5.93
C GLY A 82 33.72 -5.88 -5.64
N LEU A 83 33.78 -6.55 -4.48
CA LEU A 83 34.96 -7.29 -4.05
C LEU A 83 35.34 -8.41 -5.04
N GLU A 84 34.35 -9.16 -5.51
CA GLU A 84 34.57 -10.23 -6.50
C GLU A 84 34.96 -9.67 -7.87
N LEU A 85 34.40 -8.51 -8.25
CA LEU A 85 34.75 -7.82 -9.50
C LEU A 85 36.22 -7.39 -9.53
N MET A 86 36.80 -7.00 -8.39
CA MET A 86 38.21 -6.61 -8.32
C MET A 86 39.17 -7.79 -8.44
N ARG A 87 38.74 -9.01 -8.09
CA ARG A 87 39.58 -10.22 -8.08
C ARG A 87 39.70 -10.92 -9.43
N VAL A 88 38.82 -10.60 -10.37
CA VAL A 88 38.76 -11.27 -11.68
C VAL A 88 39.49 -10.50 -12.79
N SER A 89 39.73 -11.18 -13.91
CA SER A 89 40.39 -10.59 -15.07
C SER A 89 39.59 -9.43 -15.70
N SER A 90 40.27 -8.53 -16.40
CA SER A 90 39.62 -7.44 -17.14
C SER A 90 38.59 -7.95 -18.15
N ALA A 91 38.82 -9.11 -18.79
CA ALA A 91 37.85 -9.71 -19.71
C ALA A 91 36.56 -10.12 -18.99
N THR A 92 36.67 -10.69 -17.79
CA THR A 92 35.52 -11.07 -16.95
C THR A 92 34.74 -9.85 -16.49
N ARG A 93 35.42 -8.75 -16.10
CA ARG A 93 34.78 -7.48 -15.72
C ARG A 93 33.95 -6.89 -16.86
N ARG A 94 34.49 -6.87 -18.08
CA ARG A 94 33.74 -6.44 -19.28
C ARG A 94 32.52 -7.33 -19.53
N GLY A 95 32.69 -8.64 -19.37
CA GLY A 95 31.60 -9.62 -19.49
C GLY A 95 30.47 -9.39 -18.49
N TYR A 96 30.81 -9.00 -17.26
CA TYR A 96 29.85 -8.71 -16.19
C TYR A 96 28.90 -7.56 -16.58
N ILE A 97 29.44 -6.40 -17.00
CA ILE A 97 28.64 -5.25 -17.42
C ILE A 97 27.78 -5.58 -18.65
N ARG A 98 28.34 -6.32 -19.63
CA ARG A 98 27.59 -6.79 -20.81
C ARG A 98 26.43 -7.72 -20.40
N GLY A 99 26.65 -8.59 -19.40
CA GLY A 99 25.63 -9.48 -18.85
C GLY A 99 24.48 -8.73 -18.20
N LEU A 100 24.79 -7.79 -17.30
CA LEU A 100 23.80 -6.93 -16.63
C LEU A 100 22.98 -6.11 -17.65
N SER A 101 23.67 -5.43 -18.58
CA SER A 101 23.02 -4.61 -19.60
C SER A 101 22.10 -5.45 -20.49
N LYS A 102 22.54 -6.63 -20.94
CA LYS A 102 21.74 -7.53 -21.77
C LYS A 102 20.51 -8.07 -21.04
N ALA A 103 20.59 -8.28 -19.73
CA ALA A 103 19.47 -8.72 -18.90
C ALA A 103 18.49 -7.58 -18.54
N GLY A 104 18.76 -6.34 -18.97
CA GLY A 104 17.87 -5.21 -18.71
C GLY A 104 18.00 -4.62 -17.30
N ILE A 105 19.08 -4.92 -16.58
CA ILE A 105 19.41 -4.28 -15.30
C ILE A 105 19.60 -2.78 -15.54
N ARG A 106 19.08 -1.95 -14.63
CA ARG A 106 19.06 -0.50 -14.79
C ARG A 106 20.34 0.19 -14.35
N ALA A 107 21.00 -0.34 -13.35
CA ALA A 107 22.20 0.27 -12.80
C ALA A 107 22.98 -0.70 -11.92
N LEU A 108 24.28 -0.42 -11.79
CA LEU A 108 25.15 -1.01 -10.79
C LEU A 108 25.61 0.07 -9.80
N GLY A 109 25.29 -0.09 -8.52
CA GLY A 109 25.80 0.68 -7.40
C GLY A 109 26.97 -0.04 -6.73
N LEU A 110 28.14 0.60 -6.69
CA LEU A 110 29.35 0.06 -6.07
C LEU A 110 29.73 0.83 -4.81
N GLU A 111 29.87 0.12 -3.70
CA GLU A 111 30.47 0.69 -2.49
C GLU A 111 31.99 0.55 -2.56
N LEU A 112 32.68 1.68 -2.83
CA LEU A 112 34.12 1.77 -2.96
C LEU A 112 34.72 2.22 -1.63
N VAL A 113 34.79 1.29 -0.68
CA VAL A 113 35.38 1.52 0.64
C VAL A 113 36.55 0.57 0.90
N GLN A 114 37.40 0.93 1.86
CA GLN A 114 38.63 0.20 2.22
C GLN A 114 39.72 0.27 1.13
N TRP A 115 40.09 -0.86 0.52
CA TRP A 115 41.24 -0.96 -0.39
C TRP A 115 40.88 -0.64 -1.84
N ILE A 116 39.60 -0.40 -2.11
CA ILE A 116 39.06 -0.14 -3.45
C ILE A 116 38.59 1.31 -3.46
N THR A 117 39.34 2.18 -4.13
CA THR A 117 39.06 3.63 -4.18
C THR A 117 38.49 4.09 -5.52
N GLU A 118 38.68 3.30 -6.58
CA GLU A 118 38.27 3.64 -7.93
C GLU A 118 37.63 2.45 -8.65
N VAL A 119 36.74 2.76 -9.59
CA VAL A 119 36.17 1.77 -10.51
C VAL A 119 37.23 1.43 -11.56
N PRO A 120 37.57 0.13 -11.76
CA PRO A 120 38.45 -0.29 -12.84
C PRO A 120 38.06 0.29 -14.20
N SER A 121 39.04 0.78 -14.95
CA SER A 121 38.79 1.47 -16.23
C SER A 121 38.01 0.60 -17.21
N GLU A 122 38.20 -0.73 -17.19
CA GLU A 122 37.54 -1.62 -18.15
C GLU A 122 36.04 -1.80 -17.86
N LEU A 123 35.62 -1.70 -16.59
CA LEU A 123 34.19 -1.63 -16.24
C LEU A 123 33.60 -0.33 -16.78
N LEU A 124 34.31 0.78 -16.57
CA LEU A 124 33.86 2.10 -16.93
C LEU A 124 33.80 2.33 -18.44
N GLU A 125 34.79 1.86 -19.18
CA GLU A 125 34.82 1.86 -20.65
C GLU A 125 33.62 1.08 -21.21
N THR A 126 33.41 -0.16 -20.72
CA THR A 126 32.29 -1.00 -21.18
C THR A 126 30.94 -0.39 -20.82
N ALA A 127 30.81 0.20 -19.64
CA ALA A 127 29.58 0.85 -19.22
C ALA A 127 29.28 2.09 -20.07
N ARG A 128 30.29 2.89 -20.42
CA ARG A 128 30.14 4.03 -21.35
C ARG A 128 29.73 3.57 -22.75
N GLU A 129 30.35 2.54 -23.30
CA GLU A 129 29.97 1.97 -24.60
C GLU A 129 28.49 1.57 -24.65
N LEU A 130 27.97 1.05 -23.54
CA LEU A 130 26.60 0.54 -23.43
C LEU A 130 25.60 1.57 -22.87
N ASN A 131 26.08 2.78 -22.52
CA ASN A 131 25.32 3.76 -21.74
C ASN A 131 24.71 3.18 -20.44
N PHE A 132 25.39 2.20 -19.84
CA PHE A 132 24.94 1.52 -18.63
C PHE A 132 25.27 2.33 -17.37
N PRO A 133 24.30 2.67 -16.51
CA PRO A 133 24.56 3.44 -15.30
C PRO A 133 25.46 2.73 -14.28
N ILE A 134 26.53 3.40 -13.88
CA ILE A 134 27.34 3.03 -12.71
C ILE A 134 27.24 4.16 -11.69
N VAL A 135 26.79 3.80 -10.50
CA VAL A 135 26.72 4.65 -9.32
C VAL A 135 27.76 4.18 -8.32
N VAL A 136 28.45 5.09 -7.65
CA VAL A 136 29.43 4.74 -6.62
C VAL A 136 29.11 5.40 -5.28
N PHE A 137 29.47 4.73 -4.20
CA PHE A 137 29.44 5.25 -2.84
C PHE A 137 30.87 5.23 -2.32
N ARG A 138 31.45 6.41 -2.06
CA ARG A 138 32.85 6.55 -1.57
C ARG A 138 32.97 6.52 -0.06
N THR A 139 31.85 6.33 0.63
CA THR A 139 31.74 6.24 2.08
C THR A 139 30.92 5.01 2.41
N GLU A 140 31.13 4.46 3.60
CA GLU A 140 30.35 3.32 4.07
C GLU A 140 28.85 3.65 4.07
N VAL A 141 28.05 2.78 3.46
CA VAL A 141 26.60 2.94 3.33
C VAL A 141 25.89 1.71 3.85
N SER A 142 24.78 1.92 4.55
CA SER A 142 23.93 0.79 4.94
C SER A 142 23.09 0.34 3.76
N PHE A 143 23.47 -0.78 3.12
CA PHE A 143 22.63 -1.40 2.07
C PHE A 143 21.22 -1.74 2.55
N ARG A 144 21.04 -1.99 3.85
CA ARG A 144 19.72 -2.12 4.47
C ARG A 144 18.90 -0.82 4.36
N GLU A 145 19.51 0.33 4.64
CA GLU A 145 18.80 1.61 4.53
C GLU A 145 18.55 2.02 3.08
N LEU A 146 19.50 1.75 2.17
CA LEU A 146 19.32 1.98 0.73
C LEU A 146 18.15 1.15 0.17
N THR A 147 18.15 -0.16 0.43
CA THR A 147 17.09 -1.07 -0.03
C THR A 147 15.75 -0.69 0.60
N ARG A 148 15.70 -0.42 1.91
CA ARG A 148 14.47 0.03 2.59
C ARG A 148 13.90 1.29 1.97
N ALA A 149 14.73 2.33 1.77
CA ALA A 149 14.28 3.60 1.21
C ALA A 149 13.77 3.44 -0.24
N ALA A 150 14.52 2.69 -1.07
CA ALA A 150 14.12 2.47 -2.45
C ALA A 150 12.85 1.62 -2.56
N HIS A 151 12.73 0.52 -1.81
CA HIS A 151 11.53 -0.32 -1.81
C HIS A 151 10.31 0.44 -1.29
N GLN A 152 10.47 1.34 -0.31
CA GLN A 152 9.37 2.22 0.13
C GLN A 152 8.87 3.13 -0.99
N GLU A 153 9.76 3.67 -1.81
CA GLU A 153 9.37 4.52 -2.94
C GLU A 153 8.77 3.69 -4.08
N ILE A 154 9.33 2.52 -4.39
CA ILE A 154 8.83 1.60 -5.43
C ILE A 154 7.43 1.07 -5.07
N LEU A 155 7.22 0.68 -3.81
CA LEU A 155 5.96 0.13 -3.32
C LEU A 155 4.98 1.22 -2.87
N ARG A 156 5.33 2.49 -3.03
CA ARG A 156 4.50 3.60 -2.62
C ARG A 156 3.18 3.52 -3.40
N PRO A 157 2.03 3.42 -2.71
CA PRO A 157 0.74 3.52 -3.39
C PRO A 157 0.72 4.86 -4.10
N THR A 158 0.56 4.86 -5.42
CA THR A 158 0.26 6.11 -6.11
C THR A 158 -1.04 6.61 -5.49
N PRO A 159 -1.08 7.82 -4.90
CA PRO A 159 -2.34 8.38 -4.47
C PRO A 159 -3.19 8.44 -5.72
N SER A 160 -4.25 7.63 -5.77
CA SER A 160 -5.24 7.66 -6.83
C SER A 160 -5.78 9.09 -6.88
N HIS A 161 -5.22 9.91 -7.78
CA HIS A 161 -5.64 11.29 -7.97
C HIS A 161 -7.10 11.22 -8.44
N GLY A 162 -8.04 11.64 -7.59
CA GLY A 162 -9.46 11.70 -7.93
C GLY A 162 -10.35 10.64 -7.30
N LEU A 163 -9.94 9.95 -6.22
CA LEU A 163 -10.94 9.29 -5.39
C LEU A 163 -11.72 10.35 -4.58
N GLU A 164 -12.82 10.84 -5.16
CA GLU A 164 -14.08 10.57 -4.46
C GLU A 164 -13.96 9.13 -3.98
N THR A 165 -13.94 8.89 -2.66
CA THR A 165 -13.83 7.54 -2.11
C THR A 165 -14.79 6.67 -2.94
N THR A 166 -14.47 5.42 -3.29
CA THR A 166 -15.45 4.58 -4.00
C THR A 166 -16.84 4.63 -3.34
N LEU A 167 -16.84 4.84 -2.01
CA LEU A 167 -18.01 5.22 -1.23
C LEU A 167 -18.70 6.52 -1.69
N ASP A 168 -18.01 7.65 -1.82
CA ASP A 168 -18.56 8.92 -2.30
C ASP A 168 -19.23 8.78 -3.68
N THR A 169 -18.59 8.08 -4.63
CA THR A 169 -19.22 7.79 -5.94
C THR A 169 -20.48 6.94 -5.80
N ILE A 170 -20.48 5.94 -4.92
CA ILE A 170 -21.67 5.12 -4.63
C ILE A 170 -22.77 5.97 -3.98
N LEU A 171 -22.41 6.82 -3.01
CA LEU A 171 -23.35 7.70 -2.31
C LEU A 171 -23.97 8.70 -3.29
N ASN A 172 -23.16 9.37 -4.09
CA ASN A 172 -23.60 10.30 -5.14
C ASN A 172 -24.54 9.58 -6.12
N SER A 173 -24.19 8.38 -6.58
CA SER A 173 -25.06 7.59 -7.46
C SER A 173 -26.41 7.26 -6.82
N LEU A 174 -26.45 6.94 -5.52
CA LEU A 174 -27.70 6.68 -4.79
C LEU A 174 -28.56 7.94 -4.63
N ILE A 175 -27.92 9.09 -4.40
CA ILE A 175 -28.59 10.39 -4.26
C ILE A 175 -29.14 10.85 -5.62
N GLU A 176 -28.32 10.82 -6.67
CA GLU A 176 -28.69 11.21 -8.04
C GLU A 176 -29.84 10.36 -8.59
N THR A 177 -29.84 9.05 -8.28
CA THR A 177 -30.93 8.15 -8.69
C THR A 177 -32.16 8.21 -7.77
N GLY A 178 -32.14 9.02 -6.70
CA GLY A 178 -33.22 9.14 -5.72
C GLY A 178 -33.49 7.86 -4.91
N ARG A 179 -32.51 6.95 -4.84
CA ARG A 179 -32.61 5.65 -4.14
C ARG A 179 -32.13 5.73 -2.69
N ASP A 180 -31.49 6.82 -2.31
CA ASP A 180 -31.00 7.11 -0.95
C ASP A 180 -32.09 6.92 0.13
N ARG A 181 -33.29 7.48 -0.06
CA ARG A 181 -34.39 7.38 0.93
C ARG A 181 -34.89 5.95 1.10
N GLN A 182 -35.02 5.21 -0.01
CA GLN A 182 -35.44 3.79 0.04
C GLN A 182 -34.38 2.95 0.76
N PHE A 183 -33.10 3.23 0.50
CA PHE A 183 -31.99 2.56 1.17
C PHE A 183 -31.99 2.84 2.68
N LEU A 184 -32.11 4.10 3.08
CA LEU A 184 -32.23 4.51 4.49
C LEU A 184 -33.43 3.87 5.17
N GLN A 185 -34.59 3.83 4.50
CA GLN A 185 -35.79 3.21 5.05
C GLN A 185 -35.63 1.70 5.23
N ARG A 186 -34.94 1.02 4.29
CA ARG A 186 -34.70 -0.42 4.38
C ARG A 186 -33.73 -0.77 5.51
N GLU A 187 -32.64 -0.01 5.65
CA GLU A 187 -31.61 -0.34 6.63
C GLU A 187 -31.92 0.20 8.03
N LEU A 188 -32.41 1.44 8.14
CA LEU A 188 -32.60 2.15 9.41
C LEU A 188 -34.05 2.55 9.69
N GLY A 189 -35.02 2.24 8.81
CA GLY A 189 -36.42 2.68 8.92
C GLY A 189 -37.07 2.44 10.28
N PRO A 190 -37.03 1.21 10.85
CA PRO A 190 -37.58 0.93 12.18
C PRO A 190 -36.96 1.81 13.27
N LEU A 191 -35.65 2.09 13.18
CA LEU A 191 -34.93 2.93 14.12
C LEU A 191 -35.24 4.42 13.94
N LEU A 192 -35.34 4.89 12.70
CA LEU A 192 -35.66 6.30 12.37
C LEU A 192 -37.09 6.68 12.74
N SER A 193 -37.99 5.69 12.79
CA SER A 193 -39.41 5.85 13.16
C SER A 193 -39.64 5.99 14.68
N LEU A 194 -38.62 5.77 15.51
CA LEU A 194 -38.73 5.89 16.96
C LEU A 194 -38.89 7.36 17.42
N PRO A 195 -39.45 7.58 18.63
CA PRO A 195 -39.45 8.89 19.27
C PRO A 195 -38.02 9.46 19.41
N PRO A 196 -37.84 10.79 19.44
CA PRO A 196 -36.51 11.42 19.37
C PRO A 196 -35.50 10.90 20.40
N ARG A 197 -35.92 10.73 21.67
CA ARG A 197 -35.03 10.32 22.77
C ARG A 197 -34.42 8.91 22.58
N PRO A 198 -35.21 7.83 22.40
CA PRO A 198 -34.65 6.52 22.14
C PRO A 198 -33.92 6.47 20.78
N ARG A 199 -34.43 7.16 19.76
CA ARG A 199 -33.82 7.20 18.42
C ARG A 199 -32.37 7.69 18.45
N THR A 200 -32.13 8.87 19.01
CA THR A 200 -30.78 9.46 19.05
C THR A 200 -29.82 8.57 19.83
N THR A 201 -30.25 8.04 20.98
CA THR A 201 -29.42 7.17 21.82
C THR A 201 -29.01 5.89 21.09
N LEU A 202 -29.94 5.26 20.37
CA LEU A 202 -29.70 4.01 19.66
C LEU A 202 -28.90 4.23 18.37
N LEU A 203 -29.09 5.34 17.65
CA LEU A 203 -28.25 5.72 16.50
C LEU A 203 -26.79 5.91 16.90
N ILE A 204 -26.53 6.71 17.95
CA ILE A 204 -25.17 6.92 18.47
C ILE A 204 -24.56 5.59 18.93
N THR A 205 -25.36 4.72 19.55
CA THR A 205 -24.88 3.41 19.99
C THR A 205 -24.53 2.50 18.81
N LEU A 206 -25.35 2.49 17.75
CA LEU A 206 -25.08 1.69 16.54
C LEU A 206 -23.84 2.21 15.79
N GLU A 207 -23.66 3.52 15.66
CA GLU A 207 -22.46 4.11 15.08
C GLU A 207 -21.20 3.73 15.89
N ALA A 208 -21.24 3.88 17.22
CA ALA A 208 -20.13 3.49 18.08
C ALA A 208 -19.83 1.98 18.03
N LEU A 209 -20.83 1.13 17.82
CA LEU A 209 -20.64 -0.30 17.61
C LEU A 209 -19.98 -0.57 16.25
N LEU A 210 -20.39 0.10 15.18
CA LEU A 210 -19.77 -0.04 13.85
C LEU A 210 -18.30 0.39 13.87
N ASP A 211 -18.01 1.55 14.46
CA ASP A 211 -16.63 2.07 14.61
C ASP A 211 -15.74 1.14 15.43
N ALA A 212 -16.32 0.50 16.46
CA ALA A 212 -15.63 -0.45 17.32
C ALA A 212 -15.61 -1.89 16.76
N GLN A 213 -16.08 -2.13 15.53
CA GLN A 213 -16.23 -3.47 14.94
C GLN A 213 -16.99 -4.44 15.87
N PHE A 214 -18.04 -3.94 16.51
CA PHE A 214 -18.88 -4.61 17.51
C PHE A 214 -18.13 -5.09 18.77
N ASN A 215 -16.95 -4.56 19.05
CA ASN A 215 -16.28 -4.76 20.33
C ASN A 215 -16.97 -3.94 21.43
N ILE A 216 -17.75 -4.63 22.28
CA ILE A 216 -18.54 -4.00 23.36
C ILE A 216 -17.68 -3.21 24.35
N ALA A 217 -16.47 -3.67 24.66
CA ALA A 217 -15.59 -2.96 25.58
C ALA A 217 -15.09 -1.65 24.97
N ALA A 218 -14.78 -1.63 23.67
CA ALA A 218 -14.39 -0.42 22.96
C ALA A 218 -15.59 0.53 22.78
N ALA A 219 -16.75 0.02 22.35
CA ALA A 219 -17.97 0.82 22.20
C ALA A 219 -18.42 1.45 23.54
N SER A 220 -18.37 0.69 24.64
CA SER A 220 -18.68 1.19 26.00
C SER A 220 -17.77 2.34 26.41
N ARG A 221 -16.47 2.27 26.09
CA ARG A 221 -15.52 3.37 26.34
C ARG A 221 -15.82 4.59 25.47
N ASN A 222 -16.07 4.39 24.17
CA ASN A 222 -16.37 5.47 23.23
C ASN A 222 -17.66 6.22 23.60
N LEU A 223 -18.66 5.48 24.10
CA LEU A 223 -19.95 6.04 24.53
C LEU A 223 -19.91 6.64 25.94
N GLY A 224 -18.87 6.38 26.74
CA GLY A 224 -18.82 6.79 28.15
C GLY A 224 -19.88 6.12 29.04
N VAL A 225 -20.36 4.92 28.67
CA VAL A 225 -21.42 4.20 29.38
C VAL A 225 -20.95 2.84 29.87
N ARG A 226 -21.66 2.25 30.85
CA ARG A 226 -21.37 0.89 31.33
C ARG A 226 -21.67 -0.15 30.24
N ARG A 227 -20.90 -1.24 30.20
CA ARG A 227 -21.10 -2.36 29.26
C ARG A 227 -22.54 -2.88 29.24
N GLN A 228 -23.19 -2.97 30.41
CA GLN A 228 -24.58 -3.45 30.49
C GLN A 228 -25.57 -2.55 29.75
N SER A 229 -25.33 -1.24 29.72
CA SER A 229 -26.14 -0.31 28.93
C SER A 229 -25.94 -0.53 27.43
N VAL A 230 -24.73 -0.89 27.00
CA VAL A 230 -24.45 -1.26 25.60
C VAL A 230 -25.14 -2.57 25.25
N TYR A 231 -25.07 -3.60 26.09
CA TYR A 231 -25.77 -4.87 25.87
C TYR A 231 -27.28 -4.68 25.76
N TYR A 232 -27.88 -3.91 26.67
CA TYR A 232 -29.31 -3.61 26.60
C TYR A 232 -29.67 -2.91 25.28
N ARG A 233 -28.92 -1.88 24.87
CA ARG A 233 -29.17 -1.18 23.61
C ARG A 233 -28.91 -2.04 22.38
N LEU A 234 -27.92 -2.93 22.43
CA LEU A 234 -27.63 -3.89 21.37
C LEU A 234 -28.80 -4.86 21.19
N ASP A 235 -29.40 -5.34 22.28
CA ASP A 235 -30.60 -6.16 22.25
C ASP A 235 -31.78 -5.40 21.63
N GLN A 236 -31.99 -4.14 22.02
CA GLN A 236 -33.00 -3.28 21.38
C GLN A 236 -32.73 -3.06 19.89
N LEU A 237 -31.49 -2.80 19.49
CA LEU A 237 -31.10 -2.65 18.08
C LEU A 237 -31.33 -3.94 17.30
N THR A 238 -31.01 -5.09 17.89
CA THR A 238 -31.22 -6.40 17.26
C THR A 238 -32.71 -6.72 17.14
N GLY A 239 -33.52 -6.35 18.13
CA GLY A 239 -34.98 -6.49 18.05
C GLY A 239 -35.62 -5.62 16.97
N LEU A 240 -35.08 -4.41 16.74
CA LEU A 240 -35.60 -3.47 15.74
C LEU A 240 -35.10 -3.72 14.32
N LEU A 241 -33.84 -4.10 14.18
CA LEU A 241 -33.14 -4.21 12.89
C LEU A 241 -32.87 -5.68 12.52
N GLY A 242 -33.20 -6.65 13.36
CA GLY A 242 -32.79 -8.03 13.15
C GLY A 242 -31.28 -8.22 13.38
N SER A 243 -30.72 -9.30 12.82
CA SER A 243 -29.32 -9.65 13.03
C SER A 243 -28.36 -8.54 12.60
N LEU A 244 -27.43 -8.19 13.49
CA LEU A 244 -26.40 -7.19 13.28
C LEU A 244 -25.01 -7.80 13.00
N ASP A 245 -24.88 -9.12 13.13
CA ASP A 245 -23.58 -9.79 13.01
C ASP A 245 -23.18 -10.10 11.56
N ASP A 246 -24.15 -10.08 10.63
CA ASP A 246 -23.93 -10.34 9.22
C ASP A 246 -23.08 -9.23 8.55
N PRO A 247 -21.99 -9.58 7.82
CA PRO A 247 -21.13 -8.60 7.15
C PRO A 247 -21.86 -7.70 6.15
N SER A 248 -22.85 -8.24 5.41
CA SER A 248 -23.60 -7.47 4.40
C SER A 248 -24.50 -6.44 5.07
N ARG A 249 -25.12 -6.80 6.21
CA ARG A 249 -25.89 -5.89 7.06
C ARG A 249 -25.00 -4.78 7.63
N LYS A 250 -23.81 -5.12 8.14
CA LYS A 250 -22.85 -4.12 8.65
C LYS A 250 -22.46 -3.11 7.58
N LEU A 251 -22.19 -3.57 6.36
CA LEU A 251 -21.93 -2.69 5.21
C LEU A 251 -23.15 -1.81 4.89
N GLY A 252 -24.35 -2.38 4.90
CA GLY A 252 -25.61 -1.65 4.73
C GLY A 252 -25.75 -0.50 5.73
N PHE A 253 -25.48 -0.74 7.02
CA PHE A 253 -25.52 0.31 8.03
C PHE A 253 -24.43 1.37 7.82
N LEU A 254 -23.19 0.99 7.47
CA LEU A 254 -22.12 1.95 7.18
C LEU A 254 -22.51 2.91 6.05
N VAL A 255 -23.08 2.38 4.97
CA VAL A 255 -23.59 3.20 3.85
C VAL A 255 -24.76 4.07 4.31
N ALA A 256 -25.69 3.53 5.10
CA ALA A 256 -26.83 4.30 5.61
C ALA A 256 -26.39 5.47 6.51
N PHE A 257 -25.40 5.26 7.39
CA PHE A 257 -24.81 6.34 8.20
C PHE A 257 -24.04 7.36 7.36
N ALA A 258 -23.36 6.93 6.30
CA ALA A 258 -22.72 7.85 5.36
C ALA A 258 -23.74 8.72 4.60
N LEU A 259 -24.86 8.14 4.17
CA LEU A 259 -25.99 8.89 3.59
C LEU A 259 -26.63 9.85 4.59
N LEU A 260 -26.88 9.42 5.83
CA LEU A 260 -27.44 10.29 6.88
C LEU A 260 -26.56 11.53 7.14
N ARG A 261 -25.23 11.36 7.18
CA ARG A 261 -24.29 12.47 7.37
C ARG A 261 -24.27 13.43 6.18
N SER A 262 -24.45 12.90 4.98
CA SER A 262 -24.51 13.69 3.74
C SER A 262 -25.83 14.47 3.63
N SER A 263 -26.94 13.91 4.11
CA SER A 263 -28.28 14.54 4.07
C SER A 263 -28.63 15.41 5.29
N HIS A 264 -27.94 15.23 6.42
CA HIS A 264 -28.17 15.97 7.67
C HIS A 264 -26.86 16.43 8.35
N PRO A 265 -26.24 17.52 7.89
CA PRO A 265 -24.97 18.03 8.46
C PRO A 265 -25.06 18.55 9.90
N GLN A 266 -26.24 18.54 10.54
CA GLN A 266 -26.43 19.04 11.91
C GLN A 266 -26.31 17.93 12.99
N LEU A 267 -26.30 16.65 12.61
CA LEU A 267 -26.09 15.51 13.53
C LEU A 267 -24.61 15.20 13.77
N THR A 268 -23.71 15.81 13.01
CA THR A 268 -22.25 15.57 13.05
C THR A 268 -21.53 16.41 14.11
N ALA A 269 -22.19 17.40 14.71
CA ALA A 269 -21.63 18.23 15.78
C ALA A 269 -21.96 17.65 17.16
N THR A 270 -21.41 16.48 17.49
CA THR A 270 -21.09 16.16 18.88
C THR A 270 -19.57 16.03 18.93
N GLU A 271 -18.96 17.04 19.53
CA GLU A 271 -17.53 17.15 19.79
C GLU A 271 -16.92 15.79 20.14
N ARG A 272 -15.96 15.34 19.31
CA ARG A 272 -14.98 14.35 19.77
C ARG A 272 -14.36 14.95 21.03
N PRO A 273 -14.43 14.32 22.21
CA PRO A 273 -13.69 14.80 23.35
C PRO A 273 -12.21 14.71 22.98
N THR A 274 -11.61 15.87 22.71
CA THR A 274 -10.17 16.04 22.61
C THR A 274 -9.57 15.44 23.87
N SER A 275 -8.69 14.47 23.65
CA SER A 275 -7.84 13.84 24.65
C SER A 275 -7.44 14.84 25.73
N ARG A 276 -7.93 14.59 26.95
CA ARG A 276 -7.55 15.35 28.13
C ARG A 276 -6.03 15.20 28.29
N THR A 277 -5.35 16.30 28.03
CA THR A 277 -3.94 16.54 28.32
C THR A 277 -3.61 16.12 29.74
N GLU A 278 -2.67 15.20 29.82
CA GLU A 278 -1.60 15.14 30.80
C GLU A 278 -1.25 16.52 31.39
N LYS A 279 -1.76 16.81 32.59
CA LYS A 279 -1.19 17.74 33.57
C LYS A 279 -2.07 17.77 34.82
N GLU A 280 -1.66 17.02 35.83
CA GLU A 280 -1.57 17.49 37.22
C GLU A 280 -0.91 16.40 38.08
N ARG A 281 0.41 16.29 37.92
CA ARG A 281 1.27 16.05 39.08
C ARG A 281 1.40 17.38 39.80
N ARG A 282 1.05 17.41 41.08
CA ARG A 282 1.65 18.26 42.12
C ARG A 282 0.95 18.02 43.46
N PRO A 283 1.60 18.35 44.57
CA PRO A 283 2.98 18.05 44.96
C PRO A 283 3.04 17.03 46.10
#